data_AF-A0A2E2APC3-F1
#
_entry.id   AF-A0A2E2APC3-F1
#
_cell.length_a   1.000
_cell.length_b   1.000
_cell.length_c   1.000
_cell.angle_alpha   90.00
_cell.angle_beta   90.00
_cell.angle_gamma   90.00
#
_symmetry.space_group_name_H-M   'P 1'
#
loop_
_entity.id
_entity.type
_entity.pdbx_description
1 polymer ?
#
loop_
_entity_poly.entity_id
_entity_poly.type
_entity_poly.pdbx_seq_one_letter_code
_entity_poly.pdbx_strand_id
1 'polypeptide(L)'
;MLTRPPVEIMLDDGFWDELVEGGFRDVCVSWMAFLKEVQSGEHLPSHEEARPRVLSYFEDKSDQFQYVPIINPDYSLYDGLTLNPPTRSDEFDSIFGELRDSFKRAKEKGINLYLFDDKSYFEISGYPAGSEGDRGFSCWNNPEVAEYLVARTRDYVNQLPMFSGIVLDGPDYKWEIAPGERDDLFAEFCACDHCQNAAREMGLDLMKLIDALATFKLELQQLDDEKVR
;
A
#
# COMPACT_ATOMS: atom_id res chain seq x y z
N MET A 1 -11.27 -8.79 -6.29
CA MET A 1 -9.92 -9.06 -6.83
C MET A 1 -8.99 -7.93 -6.41
N LEU A 2 -7.81 -8.24 -5.89
CA LEU A 2 -6.76 -7.24 -5.65
C LEU A 2 -5.83 -7.20 -6.87
N THR A 3 -5.54 -6.02 -7.38
CA THR A 3 -4.63 -5.80 -8.50
C THR A 3 -3.52 -4.87 -8.05
N ARG A 4 -2.27 -5.22 -8.35
CA ARG A 4 -1.08 -4.41 -8.08
C ARG A 4 -0.52 -3.88 -9.41
N PRO A 5 0.48 -2.97 -9.39
CA PRO A 5 1.18 -2.55 -10.59
C PRO A 5 1.70 -3.75 -11.39
N PRO A 6 1.82 -3.62 -12.71
CA PRO A 6 1.57 -2.42 -13.53
C PRO A 6 0.09 -2.08 -13.64
N VAL A 7 -0.28 -0.83 -13.35
CA VAL A 7 -1.66 -0.33 -13.57
C VAL A 7 -1.95 -0.11 -15.06
N GLU A 8 -0.89 -0.04 -15.87
CA GLU A 8 -0.93 0.15 -17.31
C GLU A 8 -1.65 -0.99 -18.04
N ILE A 9 -1.68 -2.20 -17.47
CA ILE A 9 -2.45 -3.32 -18.04
C ILE A 9 -3.95 -3.03 -18.03
N MET A 10 -4.39 -2.11 -17.17
CA MET A 10 -5.78 -1.70 -17.05
C MET A 10 -6.17 -0.70 -18.12
N LEU A 11 -5.25 -0.22 -18.96
CA LEU A 11 -5.57 0.60 -20.13
C LEU A 11 -6.28 -0.23 -21.22
N ASP A 12 -5.99 -1.53 -21.27
CA ASP A 12 -6.59 -2.47 -22.19
C ASP A 12 -8.01 -2.88 -21.72
N ASP A 13 -9.02 -2.66 -22.56
CA ASP A 13 -10.39 -3.06 -22.27
C ASP A 13 -10.54 -4.58 -22.11
N GLY A 14 -9.66 -5.37 -22.76
CA GLY A 14 -9.61 -6.82 -22.62
C GLY A 14 -9.32 -7.28 -21.18
N PHE A 15 -8.58 -6.49 -20.40
CA PHE A 15 -8.38 -6.75 -18.97
C PHE A 15 -9.71 -6.74 -18.22
N TRP A 16 -10.53 -5.71 -18.46
CA TRP A 16 -11.82 -5.58 -17.79
C TRP A 16 -12.83 -6.64 -18.26
N ASP A 17 -12.80 -6.97 -19.55
CA ASP A 17 -13.65 -8.03 -20.12
C ASP A 17 -13.35 -9.39 -19.48
N GLU A 18 -12.07 -9.75 -19.35
CA GLU A 18 -11.65 -10.99 -18.67
C GLU A 18 -12.15 -11.04 -17.21
N LEU A 19 -12.08 -9.92 -16.49
CA LEU A 19 -12.58 -9.87 -15.11
C LEU A 19 -14.09 -10.07 -15.05
N VAL A 20 -14.84 -9.44 -15.95
CA VAL A 20 -16.30 -9.59 -16.02
C VAL A 20 -16.69 -11.02 -16.41
N GLU A 21 -16.02 -11.61 -17.40
CA GLU A 21 -16.22 -13.00 -17.82
C GLU A 21 -15.88 -14.00 -16.70
N GLY A 22 -14.82 -13.71 -15.94
CA GLY A 22 -14.43 -14.45 -14.74
C GLY A 22 -15.38 -14.26 -13.55
N GLY A 23 -16.40 -13.41 -13.66
CA GLY A 23 -17.40 -13.15 -12.63
C GLY A 23 -16.93 -12.17 -11.55
N PHE A 24 -15.80 -11.49 -11.72
CA PHE A 24 -15.34 -10.46 -10.81
C PHE A 24 -16.13 -9.17 -11.02
N ARG A 25 -16.72 -8.67 -9.93
CA ARG A 25 -17.44 -7.39 -9.92
C ARG A 25 -16.82 -6.36 -9.01
N ASP A 26 -15.91 -6.76 -8.13
CA ASP A 26 -15.23 -5.87 -7.19
C ASP A 26 -13.72 -5.98 -7.40
N VAL A 27 -13.10 -4.87 -7.76
CA VAL A 27 -11.67 -4.77 -8.05
C VAL A 27 -11.06 -3.71 -7.15
N CYS A 28 -10.08 -4.11 -6.35
CA CYS A 28 -9.31 -3.24 -5.50
C CYS A 28 -7.94 -3.02 -6.13
N VAL A 29 -7.60 -1.75 -6.39
CA VAL A 29 -6.32 -1.37 -7.00
C VAL A 29 -5.35 -0.93 -5.92
N SER A 30 -4.31 -1.74 -5.73
CA SER A 30 -3.23 -1.53 -4.79
C SER A 30 -2.06 -0.80 -5.44
N TRP A 31 -1.36 -0.01 -4.63
CA TRP A 31 -0.17 0.74 -5.02
C TRP A 31 -0.40 1.51 -6.32
N MET A 32 -1.39 2.41 -6.30
CA MET A 32 -1.81 3.26 -7.43
C MET A 32 -0.65 4.10 -8.00
N ALA A 33 0.18 3.43 -8.79
CA ALA A 33 1.44 3.91 -9.29
C ALA A 33 1.66 3.46 -10.74
N PHE A 34 2.20 4.35 -11.57
CA PHE A 34 2.80 4.00 -12.85
C PHE A 34 4.20 3.41 -12.63
N LEU A 35 4.68 2.66 -13.61
CA LEU A 35 6.04 2.15 -13.66
C LEU A 35 6.84 2.89 -14.74
N LYS A 36 7.88 3.61 -14.31
CA LYS A 36 8.83 4.30 -15.19
C LYS A 36 10.13 3.49 -15.30
N GLU A 37 10.52 3.13 -16.51
CA GLU A 37 11.82 2.47 -16.76
C GLU A 37 12.98 3.41 -16.42
N VAL A 38 13.93 2.92 -15.61
CA VAL A 38 15.09 3.69 -15.12
C VAL A 38 16.35 2.83 -15.11
N GLN A 39 17.53 3.47 -15.01
CA GLN A 39 18.83 2.76 -14.97
C GLN A 39 19.22 2.20 -13.58
N SER A 40 18.52 2.64 -12.54
CA SER A 40 18.74 2.22 -11.15
C SER A 40 17.40 2.33 -10.42
N GLY A 41 16.64 1.24 -10.42
CA GLY A 41 15.31 1.16 -9.82
C GLY A 41 15.03 -0.22 -9.23
N GLU A 42 13.77 -0.47 -8.92
CA GLU A 42 13.30 -1.75 -8.42
C GLU A 42 13.37 -2.82 -9.51
N HIS A 43 13.88 -4.00 -9.13
CA HIS A 43 13.89 -5.15 -10.01
C HIS A 43 12.49 -5.78 -10.13
N LEU A 44 11.84 -5.61 -11.28
CA LEU A 44 10.53 -6.18 -11.57
C LEU A 44 10.57 -7.05 -12.85
N PRO A 45 9.67 -8.04 -12.98
CA PRO A 45 8.64 -8.45 -12.01
C PRO A 45 9.23 -9.16 -10.78
N SER A 46 8.67 -8.92 -9.59
CA SER A 46 8.98 -9.69 -8.39
C SER A 46 8.15 -10.98 -8.35
N HIS A 47 8.37 -11.81 -7.32
CA HIS A 47 7.56 -13.00 -7.08
C HIS A 47 6.05 -12.70 -6.92
N GLU A 48 5.69 -11.48 -6.50
CA GLU A 48 4.30 -11.07 -6.32
C GLU A 48 3.59 -10.79 -7.66
N GLU A 49 4.34 -10.49 -8.72
CA GLU A 49 3.86 -10.20 -10.08
C GLU A 49 3.80 -11.45 -10.99
N ALA A 50 3.88 -12.66 -10.45
CA ALA A 50 3.98 -13.92 -11.19
C ALA A 50 2.72 -14.36 -11.99
N ARG A 51 1.83 -13.42 -12.36
CA ARG A 51 0.62 -13.69 -13.14
C ARG A 51 0.89 -13.52 -14.64
N PRO A 52 0.42 -14.42 -15.53
CA PRO A 52 0.76 -14.38 -16.96
C PRO A 52 0.55 -13.03 -17.65
N ARG A 53 -0.61 -12.37 -17.48
CA ARG A 53 -0.90 -11.05 -18.07
C ARG A 53 -0.01 -9.93 -17.50
N VAL A 54 0.43 -10.06 -16.26
CA VAL A 54 1.39 -9.14 -15.65
C VAL A 54 2.78 -9.40 -16.23
N LEU A 55 3.21 -10.65 -16.33
CA LEU A 55 4.50 -11.01 -16.93
C LEU A 55 4.60 -10.54 -18.39
N SER A 56 3.51 -10.63 -19.18
CA SER A 56 3.50 -10.14 -20.56
C SER A 56 3.70 -8.63 -20.67
N TYR A 57 3.36 -7.84 -19.65
CA TYR A 57 3.67 -6.40 -19.64
C TYR A 57 5.19 -6.15 -19.63
N PHE A 58 5.96 -7.03 -19.01
CA PHE A 58 7.40 -6.88 -18.82
C PHE A 58 8.25 -7.49 -19.94
N GLU A 59 7.68 -8.30 -20.84
CA GLU A 59 8.44 -9.09 -21.84
C GLU A 59 9.41 -8.26 -22.70
N ASP A 60 9.02 -7.02 -23.05
CA ASP A 60 9.79 -6.12 -23.91
C ASP A 60 10.33 -4.87 -23.18
N LYS A 61 10.42 -4.89 -21.84
CA LYS A 61 10.82 -3.75 -21.01
C LYS A 61 12.16 -3.97 -20.29
N SER A 62 12.72 -2.90 -19.73
CA SER A 62 13.79 -3.00 -18.72
C SER A 62 13.35 -3.88 -17.54
N ASP A 63 14.30 -4.42 -16.78
CA ASP A 63 14.03 -5.08 -15.50
C ASP A 63 14.06 -4.10 -14.32
N GLN A 64 14.27 -2.80 -14.54
CA GLN A 64 14.40 -1.79 -13.48
C GLN A 64 13.40 -0.64 -13.62
N PHE A 65 12.65 -0.40 -12.54
CA PHE A 65 11.54 0.54 -12.55
C PHE A 65 11.51 1.46 -11.34
N GLN A 66 11.02 2.67 -11.55
CA GLN A 66 10.60 3.59 -10.50
C GLN A 66 9.08 3.64 -10.45
N TYR A 67 8.53 3.54 -9.24
CA TYR A 67 7.10 3.80 -9.03
C TYR A 67 6.84 5.30 -9.06
N VAL A 68 5.87 5.71 -9.87
CA VAL A 68 5.44 7.10 -10.00
C VAL A 68 4.00 7.21 -9.51
N PRO A 69 3.67 8.15 -8.60
CA PRO A 69 2.28 8.34 -8.16
C PRO A 69 1.34 8.51 -9.36
N ILE A 70 0.11 7.98 -9.29
CA ILE A 70 -0.86 8.13 -10.39
C ILE A 70 -1.42 9.54 -10.49
N ILE A 71 -1.75 10.15 -9.35
CA ILE A 71 -2.35 11.49 -9.31
C ILE A 71 -1.27 12.56 -9.20
N ASN A 72 -1.49 13.71 -9.85
CA ASN A 72 -0.73 14.92 -9.54
C ASN A 72 -1.47 15.64 -8.41
N PRO A 73 -0.87 15.86 -7.23
CA PRO A 73 -1.64 16.30 -6.07
C PRO A 73 -2.22 17.71 -6.23
N ASP A 74 -3.46 17.89 -5.74
CA ASP A 74 -3.99 19.24 -5.48
C ASP A 74 -3.42 19.75 -4.15
N TYR A 75 -2.32 20.50 -4.23
CA TYR A 75 -1.60 21.02 -3.06
C TYR A 75 -2.48 21.81 -2.09
N SER A 76 -3.59 22.41 -2.55
CA SER A 76 -4.49 23.16 -1.68
C SER A 76 -5.19 22.29 -0.63
N LEU A 77 -5.32 20.98 -0.89
CA LEU A 77 -5.88 20.02 0.08
C LEU A 77 -4.94 19.71 1.25
N TYR A 78 -3.66 20.09 1.11
CA TYR A 78 -2.60 19.82 2.08
C TYR A 78 -2.10 21.10 2.76
N ASP A 79 -2.71 22.25 2.47
CA ASP A 79 -2.34 23.53 3.08
C ASP A 79 -2.43 23.47 4.61
N GLY A 80 -1.31 23.73 5.27
CA GLY A 80 -1.21 23.72 6.73
C GLY A 80 -0.93 22.35 7.36
N LEU A 81 -0.80 21.29 6.55
CA LEU A 81 -0.34 19.98 7.03
C LEU A 81 1.19 19.94 7.14
N THR A 82 1.70 19.12 8.07
CA THR A 82 3.14 18.90 8.24
C THR A 82 3.72 18.03 7.13
N LEU A 83 2.93 17.08 6.62
CA LEU A 83 3.31 16.17 5.55
C LEU A 83 2.86 16.72 4.19
N ASN A 84 3.72 16.57 3.19
CA ASN A 84 3.40 16.93 1.81
C ASN A 84 2.88 15.71 1.06
N PRO A 85 2.25 15.87 -0.12
CA PRO A 85 1.95 14.75 -1.01
C PRO A 85 3.07 14.50 -2.02
N PRO A 86 3.14 13.30 -2.62
CA PRO A 86 4.17 13.00 -3.60
C PRO A 86 3.85 13.69 -4.92
N THR A 87 4.85 14.33 -5.51
CA THR A 87 4.71 15.01 -6.80
C THR A 87 4.79 14.02 -7.96
N ARG A 88 3.96 14.25 -8.98
CA ARG A 88 4.03 13.56 -10.27
C ARG A 88 4.36 14.57 -11.38
N SER A 89 5.24 14.19 -12.30
CA SER A 89 5.56 15.03 -13.47
C SER A 89 4.43 15.00 -14.52
N ASP A 90 4.22 16.12 -15.21
CA ASP A 90 3.23 16.30 -16.28
C ASP A 90 3.43 15.33 -17.47
N GLU A 91 4.61 14.70 -17.61
CA GLU A 91 4.84 13.68 -18.64
C GLU A 91 3.86 12.50 -18.55
N PHE A 92 3.27 12.27 -17.37
CA PHE A 92 2.28 11.22 -17.12
C PHE A 92 0.83 11.68 -17.32
N ASP A 93 0.56 12.93 -17.71
CA ASP A 93 -0.81 13.44 -17.82
C ASP A 93 -1.64 12.71 -18.87
N SER A 94 -1.04 12.38 -20.02
CA SER A 94 -1.74 11.64 -21.08
C SER A 94 -2.17 10.25 -20.61
N ILE A 95 -1.22 9.47 -20.08
CA ILE A 95 -1.51 8.10 -19.61
C ILE A 95 -2.45 8.10 -18.41
N PHE A 96 -2.40 9.12 -17.55
CA PHE A 96 -3.40 9.29 -16.49
C PHE A 96 -4.80 9.56 -17.03
N GLY A 97 -4.92 10.40 -18.05
CA GLY A 97 -6.19 10.62 -18.75
C GLY A 97 -6.78 9.32 -19.29
N GLU A 98 -5.95 8.53 -19.99
CA GLU A 98 -6.34 7.23 -20.55
C GLU A 98 -6.74 6.22 -19.47
N LEU A 99 -5.96 6.12 -18.39
CA LEU A 99 -6.26 5.25 -17.25
C LEU A 99 -7.56 5.63 -16.57
N ARG A 100 -7.76 6.93 -16.34
CA ARG A 100 -9.00 7.46 -15.75
C ARG A 100 -10.21 7.12 -16.63
N ASP A 101 -10.09 7.24 -17.94
CA ASP A 101 -11.17 6.87 -18.85
C ASP A 101 -11.41 5.36 -18.89
N SER A 102 -10.35 4.56 -18.76
CA SER A 102 -10.46 3.11 -18.61
C SER A 102 -11.23 2.72 -17.34
N PHE A 103 -10.98 3.37 -16.21
CA PHE A 103 -11.74 3.16 -14.98
C PHE A 103 -13.23 3.51 -15.12
N LYS A 104 -13.56 4.55 -15.91
CA LYS A 104 -14.97 4.87 -16.20
C LYS A 104 -15.62 3.74 -17.01
N ARG A 105 -14.94 3.25 -18.06
CA ARG A 105 -15.44 2.12 -18.86
C ARG A 105 -15.59 0.85 -18.04
N ALA A 106 -14.66 0.56 -17.12
CA ALA A 106 -14.78 -0.54 -16.17
C ALA A 106 -16.06 -0.40 -15.32
N LYS A 107 -16.35 0.80 -14.81
CA LYS A 107 -17.58 1.07 -14.04
C LYS A 107 -18.84 0.87 -14.89
N GLU A 108 -18.83 1.29 -16.15
CA GLU A 108 -19.93 1.04 -17.12
C GLU A 108 -20.15 -0.45 -17.40
N LYS A 109 -19.08 -1.27 -17.36
CA LYS A 109 -19.15 -2.74 -17.44
C LYS A 109 -19.64 -3.40 -16.14
N GLY A 110 -19.96 -2.62 -15.11
CA GLY A 110 -20.49 -3.09 -13.83
C GLY A 110 -19.43 -3.52 -12.83
N ILE A 111 -18.19 -2.99 -12.95
CA ILE A 111 -17.12 -3.20 -11.97
C ILE A 111 -17.18 -2.11 -10.89
N ASN A 112 -17.18 -2.51 -9.63
CA ASN A 112 -16.92 -1.64 -8.49
C ASN A 112 -15.41 -1.54 -8.28
N LEU A 113 -14.90 -0.33 -8.41
CA LEU A 113 -13.49 -0.02 -8.20
C LEU A 113 -13.27 0.43 -6.77
N TYR A 114 -12.25 -0.10 -6.12
CA TYR A 114 -11.84 0.26 -4.78
C TYR A 114 -10.38 0.65 -4.79
N LEU A 115 -10.03 1.70 -4.05
CA LEU A 115 -8.66 2.14 -3.89
C LEU A 115 -8.09 1.44 -2.67
N PHE A 116 -6.98 0.71 -2.80
CA PHE A 116 -6.25 0.29 -1.60
C PHE A 116 -5.43 1.48 -1.11
N ASP A 117 -5.57 1.81 0.17
CA ASP A 117 -4.83 2.91 0.78
C ASP A 117 -3.30 2.71 0.65
N ASP A 118 -2.60 3.80 0.34
CA ASP A 118 -1.16 3.76 0.09
C ASP A 118 -0.33 3.81 1.39
N LYS A 119 -0.97 3.82 2.56
CA LYS A 119 -0.34 3.88 3.90
C LYS A 119 0.77 4.91 4.03
N SER A 120 0.73 6.01 3.27
CA SER A 120 1.83 7.00 3.18
C SER A 120 3.17 6.47 2.63
N TYR A 121 3.20 5.29 2.01
CA TYR A 121 4.44 4.67 1.50
C TYR A 121 5.25 5.60 0.59
N PHE A 122 4.58 6.44 -0.19
CA PHE A 122 5.24 7.38 -1.10
C PHE A 122 6.04 8.48 -0.40
N GLU A 123 5.67 8.87 0.83
CA GLU A 123 6.22 10.07 1.47
C GLU A 123 7.59 9.86 2.12
N ILE A 124 7.81 8.70 2.72
CA ILE A 124 8.95 8.54 3.64
C ILE A 124 10.10 7.82 2.98
N SER A 125 9.83 6.93 2.02
CA SER A 125 10.89 6.19 1.32
C SER A 125 10.69 6.12 -0.18
N GLY A 126 9.56 6.61 -0.70
CA GLY A 126 9.10 6.22 -2.03
C GLY A 126 8.74 4.73 -2.07
N TYR A 127 8.20 4.29 -3.21
CA TYR A 127 8.09 2.87 -3.50
C TYR A 127 9.27 2.48 -4.41
N PRO A 128 10.06 1.44 -4.07
CA PRO A 128 10.01 0.60 -2.87
C PRO A 128 10.82 1.19 -1.68
N ALA A 129 10.81 0.46 -0.56
CA ALA A 129 11.55 0.72 0.68
C ALA A 129 12.95 1.32 0.45
N GLY A 130 13.40 2.16 1.38
CA GLY A 130 14.72 2.79 1.29
C GLY A 130 15.85 1.74 1.23
N SER A 131 17.07 2.17 0.91
CA SER A 131 18.24 1.28 0.76
C SER A 131 18.59 0.44 2.00
N GLU A 132 18.02 0.76 3.16
CA GLU A 132 18.18 0.04 4.42
C GLU A 132 17.03 -0.97 4.69
N GLY A 133 16.07 -1.11 3.77
CA GLY A 133 14.92 -2.01 3.91
C GLY A 133 13.77 -1.41 4.73
N ASP A 134 13.92 -0.20 5.26
CA ASP A 134 12.86 0.53 5.95
C ASP A 134 11.75 0.86 4.95
N ARG A 135 10.57 0.30 5.20
CA ARG A 135 9.36 0.52 4.37
C ARG A 135 8.74 1.90 4.54
N GLY A 136 9.43 2.82 5.22
CA GLY A 136 9.03 4.22 5.32
C GLY A 136 7.56 4.41 5.70
N PHE A 137 7.13 3.89 6.85
CA PHE A 137 5.80 4.25 7.37
C PHE A 137 5.97 5.16 8.57
N SER A 138 5.18 6.24 8.63
CA SER A 138 5.14 7.09 9.81
C SER A 138 4.26 6.41 10.85
N CYS A 139 4.57 6.65 12.12
CA CYS A 139 3.81 6.09 13.22
C CYS A 139 2.31 6.43 13.08
N TRP A 140 1.43 5.42 13.08
CA TRP A 140 -0.02 5.61 13.01
C TRP A 140 -0.62 6.37 14.20
N ASN A 141 0.10 6.42 15.33
CA ASN A 141 -0.28 7.25 16.48
C ASN A 141 0.17 8.71 16.32
N ASN A 142 0.90 9.07 15.26
CA ASN A 142 1.16 10.47 14.93
C ASN A 142 -0.11 11.09 14.32
N PRO A 143 -0.76 12.08 14.98
CA PRO A 143 -1.98 12.69 14.46
C PRO A 143 -1.79 13.36 13.08
N GLU A 144 -0.58 13.83 12.77
CA GLU A 144 -0.29 14.46 11.47
C GLU A 144 -0.43 13.47 10.30
N VAL A 145 -0.15 12.18 10.55
CA VAL A 145 -0.32 11.11 9.54
C VAL A 145 -1.79 10.90 9.23
N ALA A 146 -2.65 10.92 10.25
CA ALA A 146 -4.08 10.77 10.06
C ALA A 146 -4.67 11.93 9.24
N GLU A 147 -4.28 13.16 9.55
CA GLU A 147 -4.71 14.35 8.80
C GLU A 147 -4.25 14.30 7.33
N TYR A 148 -3.00 13.91 7.11
CA TYR A 148 -2.43 13.71 5.78
C TYR A 148 -3.17 12.64 4.97
N LEU A 149 -3.42 11.47 5.54
CA LEU A 149 -4.13 10.38 4.84
C LEU A 149 -5.57 10.77 4.48
N VAL A 150 -6.23 11.58 5.31
CA VAL A 150 -7.54 12.15 4.99
C VAL A 150 -7.44 13.13 3.80
N ALA A 151 -6.41 13.97 3.73
CA ALA A 151 -6.18 14.85 2.59
C ALA A 151 -5.88 14.05 1.31
N ARG A 152 -4.99 13.05 1.37
CA ARG A 152 -4.71 12.12 0.26
C ARG A 152 -5.97 11.43 -0.24
N THR A 153 -6.79 10.94 0.68
CA THR A 153 -8.08 10.31 0.37
C THR A 153 -9.00 11.27 -0.39
N ARG A 154 -9.12 12.53 0.04
CA ARG A 154 -9.92 13.54 -0.65
C ARG A 154 -9.39 13.81 -2.06
N ASP A 155 -8.08 13.89 -2.21
CA ASP A 155 -7.42 14.13 -3.50
C ASP A 155 -7.72 12.99 -4.51
N TYR A 156 -7.56 11.74 -4.08
CA TYR A 156 -7.95 10.58 -4.89
C TYR A 156 -9.43 10.60 -5.27
N VAL A 157 -10.33 10.88 -4.31
CA VAL A 157 -11.78 10.94 -4.59
C VAL A 157 -12.13 12.06 -5.58
N ASN A 158 -11.47 13.22 -5.48
CA ASN A 158 -11.69 14.34 -6.39
C ASN A 158 -11.23 14.02 -7.83
N GLN A 159 -10.09 13.33 -7.97
CA GLN A 159 -9.51 13.03 -9.28
C GLN A 159 -10.04 11.74 -9.92
N LEU A 160 -10.45 10.77 -9.10
CA LEU A 160 -10.95 9.46 -9.49
C LEU A 160 -12.36 9.18 -8.90
N PRO A 161 -13.38 10.00 -9.21
CA PRO A 161 -14.71 9.88 -8.60
C PRO A 161 -15.49 8.63 -8.99
N MET A 162 -14.99 7.81 -9.92
CA MET A 162 -15.57 6.52 -10.30
C MET A 162 -15.27 5.40 -9.28
N PHE A 163 -14.32 5.61 -8.37
CA PHE A 163 -14.02 4.67 -7.31
C PHE A 163 -15.15 4.66 -6.27
N SER A 164 -15.58 3.46 -5.91
CA SER A 164 -16.72 3.19 -5.02
C SER A 164 -16.35 3.20 -3.54
N GLY A 165 -15.06 3.17 -3.22
CA GLY A 165 -14.59 3.27 -1.85
C GLY A 165 -13.08 3.07 -1.72
N ILE A 166 -12.62 3.13 -0.48
CA ILE A 166 -11.22 2.87 -0.10
C ILE A 166 -11.21 1.62 0.77
N VAL A 167 -10.27 0.73 0.49
CA VAL A 167 -9.92 -0.43 1.31
C VAL A 167 -8.69 -0.05 2.09
N LEU A 168 -8.84 -0.01 3.41
CA LEU A 168 -7.72 0.11 4.33
C LEU A 168 -7.19 -1.30 4.58
N ASP A 169 -5.87 -1.47 4.59
CA ASP A 169 -5.22 -2.75 4.96
C ASP A 169 -5.54 -3.18 6.41
N GLY A 170 -6.20 -2.29 7.17
CA GLY A 170 -6.52 -2.50 8.58
C GLY A 170 -5.27 -2.49 9.46
N PRO A 171 -5.43 -2.69 10.77
CA PRO A 171 -4.32 -3.14 11.60
C PRO A 171 -3.82 -4.47 11.03
N ASP A 172 -2.62 -4.47 10.46
CA ASP A 172 -1.92 -5.68 10.04
C ASP A 172 -1.61 -6.47 11.31
N TYR A 173 -2.56 -7.29 11.75
CA TYR A 173 -2.39 -8.21 12.87
C TYR A 173 -1.52 -9.40 12.49
N LYS A 174 -0.59 -9.22 11.53
CA LYS A 174 0.51 -10.12 11.21
C LYS A 174 0.06 -11.58 11.23
N TRP A 175 -0.38 -12.06 10.07
CA TRP A 175 -1.13 -13.31 9.88
C TRP A 175 -0.52 -14.55 10.55
N GLU A 176 0.78 -14.52 10.87
CA GLU A 176 1.54 -15.58 11.50
C GLU A 176 1.97 -15.17 12.92
N ILE A 177 1.18 -15.58 13.93
CA ILE A 177 1.51 -15.34 15.34
C ILE A 177 2.82 -16.06 15.75
N ALA A 178 3.32 -16.98 14.92
CA ALA A 178 4.51 -17.76 15.23
C ALA A 178 5.80 -16.93 15.11
N PRO A 179 6.66 -16.96 16.15
CA PRO A 179 7.97 -16.31 16.13
C PRO A 179 8.85 -16.71 14.93
N GLY A 180 9.33 -15.73 14.17
CA GLY A 180 10.28 -15.93 13.06
C GLY A 180 9.65 -16.20 11.69
N GLU A 181 8.32 -16.16 11.60
CA GLU A 181 7.60 -16.23 10.32
C GLU A 181 7.58 -14.87 9.60
N ARG A 182 7.08 -14.84 8.35
CA ARG A 182 7.14 -13.65 7.48
C ARG A 182 6.36 -12.49 8.09
N ASP A 183 5.21 -12.80 8.67
CA ASP A 183 4.33 -11.84 9.33
C ASP A 183 4.34 -12.12 10.84
N ASP A 184 5.51 -11.98 11.49
CA ASP A 184 5.71 -12.17 12.93
C ASP A 184 5.16 -10.95 13.73
N LEU A 185 4.07 -11.17 14.49
CA LEU A 185 3.45 -10.16 15.35
C LEU A 185 4.43 -9.54 16.37
N PHE A 186 5.52 -10.23 16.68
CA PHE A 186 6.53 -9.79 17.65
C PHE A 186 7.74 -9.08 17.01
N ALA A 187 7.80 -8.97 15.68
CA ALA A 187 8.97 -8.42 14.98
C ALA A 187 8.96 -6.90 14.86
N GLU A 188 7.78 -6.27 14.81
CA GLU A 188 7.65 -4.83 14.54
C GLU A 188 6.89 -4.14 15.67
N PHE A 189 7.57 -3.27 16.43
CA PHE A 189 6.94 -2.36 17.40
C PHE A 189 7.53 -0.96 17.25
N CYS A 190 6.72 0.06 17.56
CA CYS A 190 7.14 1.45 17.53
C CYS A 190 7.14 2.01 18.96
N ALA A 191 8.29 2.47 19.43
CA ALA A 191 8.47 3.03 20.78
C ALA A 191 8.60 4.57 20.79
N CYS A 192 8.21 5.24 19.71
CA CYS A 192 8.26 6.71 19.63
C CYS A 192 7.31 7.37 20.63
N ASP A 193 7.48 8.67 20.84
CA ASP A 193 6.70 9.45 21.81
C ASP A 193 5.18 9.34 21.57
N HIS A 194 4.75 9.27 20.31
CA HIS A 194 3.34 9.09 19.98
C HIS A 194 2.78 7.76 20.51
N CYS A 195 3.50 6.64 20.29
CA CYS A 195 3.10 5.34 20.83
C CYS A 195 3.17 5.30 22.35
N GLN A 196 4.20 5.90 22.96
CA GLN A 196 4.30 5.97 24.42
C GLN A 196 3.16 6.77 25.04
N ASN A 197 2.78 7.89 24.42
CA ASN A 197 1.67 8.71 24.89
C ASN A 197 0.34 7.97 24.73
N ALA A 198 0.08 7.35 23.58
CA ALA A 198 -1.12 6.54 23.37
C ALA A 198 -1.22 5.39 24.40
N ALA A 199 -0.13 4.67 24.64
CA ALA A 199 -0.09 3.63 25.67
C ALA A 199 -0.39 4.18 27.07
N ARG A 200 0.19 5.34 27.43
CA ARG A 200 -0.06 5.99 28.73
C ARG A 200 -1.51 6.39 28.91
N GLU A 201 -2.17 6.89 27.87
CA GLU A 201 -3.60 7.22 27.89
C GLU A 201 -4.49 5.99 28.12
N MET A 202 -4.04 4.83 27.65
CA MET A 202 -4.70 3.54 27.91
C MET A 202 -4.34 2.93 29.28
N GLY A 203 -3.50 3.60 30.08
CA GLY A 203 -3.01 3.06 31.36
C GLY A 203 -1.97 1.96 31.23
N LEU A 204 -1.30 1.87 30.08
CA LEU A 204 -0.28 0.87 29.76
C LEU A 204 1.14 1.43 29.90
N ASP A 205 2.09 0.54 30.19
CA ASP A 205 3.52 0.84 30.21
C ASP A 205 4.18 0.18 28.99
N LEU A 206 4.30 0.94 27.90
CA LEU A 206 4.76 0.42 26.60
C LEU A 206 6.13 -0.25 26.69
N MET A 207 7.07 0.35 27.44
CA MET A 207 8.41 -0.21 27.55
C MET A 207 8.40 -1.53 28.31
N LYS A 208 7.60 -1.67 29.37
CA LYS A 208 7.43 -2.97 30.04
C LYS A 208 6.80 -4.02 29.14
N LEU A 209 5.85 -3.64 28.27
CA LEU A 209 5.25 -4.57 27.32
C LEU A 209 6.28 -5.05 26.28
N ILE A 210 7.10 -4.14 25.76
CA ILE A 210 8.20 -4.47 24.83
C ILE A 210 9.23 -5.37 25.52
N ASP A 211 9.63 -5.07 26.75
CA ASP A 211 10.59 -5.90 27.51
C ASP A 211 10.03 -7.31 27.77
N ALA A 212 8.74 -7.41 28.10
CA ALA A 212 8.07 -8.70 28.29
C ALA A 212 7.94 -9.51 27.00
N LEU A 213 7.90 -8.83 25.84
CA LEU A 213 7.74 -9.45 24.51
C LEU A 213 8.82 -10.50 24.22
N ALA A 214 10.08 -10.19 24.54
CA ALA A 214 11.19 -11.10 24.30
C ALA A 214 11.08 -12.39 25.13
N THR A 215 10.61 -12.27 26.38
CA THR A 215 10.41 -13.42 27.27
C THR A 215 9.22 -14.25 26.79
N PHE A 216 8.11 -13.59 26.43
CA PHE A 216 6.94 -14.27 25.89
C PHE A 216 7.22 -14.99 24.57
N LYS A 217 8.02 -14.39 23.67
CA LYS A 217 8.46 -15.01 22.40
C LYS A 217 9.23 -16.31 22.66
N LEU A 218 10.12 -16.32 23.65
CA LEU A 218 10.87 -17.51 24.06
C LEU A 218 9.95 -18.59 24.65
N GLU A 219 8.96 -18.21 25.44
CA GLU A 219 7.98 -19.16 25.99
C GLU A 219 7.14 -19.81 24.89
N LEU A 220 6.64 -19.02 23.93
CA LEU A 220 5.87 -19.52 22.78
C LEU A 220 6.66 -20.53 21.94
N GLN A 221 7.95 -20.27 21.68
CA GLN A 221 8.82 -21.21 20.95
C GLN A 221 9.06 -22.53 21.69
N GLN A 222 8.82 -22.56 23.01
CA GLN A 222 9.01 -23.73 23.87
C GLN A 222 7.69 -24.46 24.18
N LEU A 223 6.57 -24.02 23.61
CA LEU A 223 5.29 -24.73 23.70
C LEU A 223 5.37 -25.99 22.83
N ASP A 224 5.13 -27.14 23.45
CA ASP A 224 4.86 -28.40 22.79
C ASP A 224 3.46 -28.90 23.21
N ASP A 225 2.94 -29.91 22.50
CA ASP A 225 1.63 -30.51 22.78
C ASP A 225 1.53 -31.14 24.18
N GLU A 226 2.64 -31.38 24.88
CA GLU A 226 2.65 -31.95 26.23
C GLU A 226 2.42 -30.88 27.31
N LYS A 227 2.85 -29.64 27.09
CA LYS A 227 2.70 -28.51 28.03
C LYS A 227 1.32 -27.84 28.02
N VAL A 228 0.51 -28.06 26.98
CA VAL A 228 -0.79 -27.39 26.78
C VAL A 228 -1.99 -28.25 27.26
N ARG A 229 -1.73 -29.40 27.90
CA ARG A 229 -2.77 -30.28 28.47
C ARG A 229 -3.14 -29.97 29.92
#